data_AF-A0A2A2KEM4-F1
#
_entry.id   AF-A0A2A2KEM4-F1
#
_cell.length_a   1.000
_cell.length_b   1.000
_cell.length_c   1.000
_cell.angle_alpha   90.00
_cell.angle_beta   90.00
_cell.angle_gamma   90.00
#
_symmetry.space_group_name_H-M   'P 1'
#
loop_
_entity.id
_entity.type
_entity.pdbx_description
1 polymer ?
#
loop_
_entity_poly.entity_id
_entity_poly.type
_entity_poly.pdbx_seq_one_letter_code
_entity_poly.pdbx_strand_id
1 'polypeptide(L)'
;MLATLSVRVGHAFGAEDPGEVARTLRGGLGYGLLVGILGCLAMLVTLPLVQWLGVPLPDVALLTPYWQAMAAQGRGETARIRAIGSATFASVTAWMLVATVLLALFGRRIAEAMSDDPQDYRWPVGVTLLSYWLLALPMSYWLAFHSALGPVGVWVGFACGLAVSAVLLPWRFYRLQARPLTAALVQP
;
A
#
# COMPACT_ATOMS: atom_id res chain seq x y z
N MET A 1 -0.48 -18.65 6.24
CA MET A 1 -0.64 -17.92 7.52
C MET A 1 -1.66 -16.77 7.46
N LEU A 2 -1.73 -15.97 6.39
CA LEU A 2 -2.80 -14.95 6.27
C LEU A 2 -4.21 -15.57 6.12
N ALA A 3 -4.35 -16.67 5.38
CA ALA A 3 -5.61 -17.40 5.26
C ALA A 3 -6.15 -17.90 6.62
N THR A 4 -5.26 -18.33 7.53
CA THR A 4 -5.66 -18.81 8.85
C THR A 4 -6.07 -17.67 9.79
N LEU A 5 -5.57 -16.44 9.60
CA LEU A 5 -6.04 -15.26 10.34
C LEU A 5 -7.47 -14.91 9.93
N SER A 6 -7.77 -14.94 8.62
CA SER A 6 -9.13 -14.69 8.12
C SER A 6 -10.14 -15.69 8.69
N VAL A 7 -9.79 -16.97 8.74
CA VAL A 7 -10.66 -18.03 9.28
C VAL A 7 -10.87 -17.86 10.78
N ARG A 8 -9.82 -17.56 11.56
CA ARG A 8 -9.95 -17.34 13.01
C ARG A 8 -10.77 -16.10 13.34
N VAL A 9 -10.58 -15.01 12.59
CA VAL A 9 -11.41 -13.82 12.72
C VAL A 9 -12.86 -14.14 12.40
N GLY A 10 -13.13 -14.91 11.33
CA GLY A 10 -14.49 -15.35 10.98
C GLY A 10 -15.17 -16.18 12.07
N HIS A 11 -14.45 -17.13 12.66
CA HIS A 11 -14.97 -17.92 13.78
C HIS A 11 -15.20 -17.08 15.04
N ALA A 12 -14.26 -16.22 15.42
CA ALA A 12 -14.38 -15.35 16.60
C ALA A 12 -15.50 -14.31 16.42
N PHE A 13 -15.71 -13.81 15.21
CA PHE A 13 -16.81 -12.91 14.88
C PHE A 13 -18.16 -13.62 14.94
N GLY A 14 -18.26 -14.86 14.44
CA GLY A 14 -19.46 -15.70 14.55
C GLY A 14 -19.75 -16.19 15.98
N ALA A 15 -18.74 -16.18 16.86
CA ALA A 15 -18.87 -16.51 18.28
C ALA A 15 -19.16 -15.29 19.17
N GLU A 16 -19.35 -14.10 18.58
CA GLU A 16 -19.56 -12.82 19.29
C GLU A 16 -18.49 -12.51 20.37
N ASP A 17 -17.24 -12.95 20.17
CA ASP A 17 -16.11 -12.61 21.05
C ASP A 17 -15.28 -11.44 20.44
N PRO A 18 -15.64 -10.17 20.75
CA PRO A 18 -14.91 -9.02 20.24
C PRO A 18 -13.45 -8.96 20.74
N GLY A 19 -13.15 -9.58 21.88
CA GLY A 19 -11.83 -9.61 22.49
C GLY A 19 -10.85 -10.51 21.75
N GLU A 20 -11.30 -11.67 21.29
CA GLU A 20 -10.51 -12.56 20.43
C GLU A 20 -10.27 -11.97 19.04
N VAL A 21 -11.28 -11.32 18.46
CA VAL A 21 -11.13 -10.58 17.19
C VAL A 21 -10.07 -9.47 17.32
N ALA A 22 -10.14 -8.66 18.38
CA ALA A 22 -9.19 -7.57 18.62
C ALA A 22 -7.75 -8.07 18.81
N ARG A 23 -7.54 -9.15 19.57
CA ARG A 23 -6.21 -9.75 19.80
C ARG A 23 -5.63 -10.31 18.49
N THR A 24 -6.46 -11.00 17.70
CA THR A 24 -6.05 -11.58 16.43
C THR A 24 -5.63 -10.49 15.43
N LEU A 25 -6.38 -9.38 15.37
CA LEU A 25 -6.04 -8.25 14.51
C LEU A 25 -4.78 -7.49 14.96
N ARG A 26 -4.57 -7.31 16.27
CA ARG A 26 -3.32 -6.72 16.80
C ARG A 26 -2.11 -7.58 16.51
N GLY A 27 -2.24 -8.91 16.67
CA GLY A 27 -1.22 -9.87 16.29
C GLY A 27 -0.90 -9.78 14.79
N GLY A 28 -1.94 -9.73 13.95
CA GLY A 28 -1.80 -9.54 12.50
C GLY A 28 -1.06 -8.26 12.11
N LEU A 29 -1.33 -7.15 12.80
CA LEU A 29 -0.61 -5.89 12.58
C LEU A 29 0.88 -6.01 12.90
N GLY A 30 1.23 -6.68 14.01
CA GLY A 30 2.62 -6.95 14.38
C GLY A 30 3.35 -7.82 13.35
N TYR A 31 2.70 -8.88 12.87
CA TYR A 31 3.24 -9.70 11.78
C TYR A 31 3.42 -8.91 10.49
N GLY A 32 2.44 -8.07 10.14
CA GLY A 32 2.52 -7.19 8.97
C GLY A 32 3.71 -6.23 9.05
N LEU A 33 3.93 -5.62 10.22
CA LEU A 33 5.08 -4.74 10.45
C LEU A 33 6.40 -5.50 10.33
N LEU A 34 6.51 -6.68 10.94
CA LEU A 34 7.71 -7.52 10.87
C LEU A 34 8.03 -7.94 9.44
N VAL A 35 7.04 -8.44 8.70
CA VAL A 35 7.20 -8.80 7.28
C VAL A 35 7.59 -7.58 6.44
N GLY A 36 6.97 -6.42 6.72
CA GLY A 36 7.31 -5.16 6.06
C GLY A 36 8.76 -4.73 6.30
N ILE A 37 9.24 -4.81 7.55
CA ILE A 37 10.63 -4.51 7.91
C ILE A 37 11.59 -5.48 7.23
N LEU A 38 11.31 -6.78 7.27
CA LEU A 38 12.13 -7.79 6.61
C LEU A 38 12.19 -7.59 5.10
N GLY A 39 11.05 -7.28 4.45
CA GLY A 39 11.00 -6.94 3.04
C GLY A 39 11.80 -5.68 2.69
N CYS A 40 11.71 -4.65 3.54
CA CYS A 40 12.50 -3.42 3.38
C CYS A 40 14.00 -3.70 3.49
N LEU A 41 14.43 -4.47 4.49
CA LEU A 41 15.83 -4.88 4.65
C LEU A 41 16.32 -5.71 3.46
N ALA A 42 15.51 -6.65 2.97
CA ALA A 42 15.83 -7.44 1.79
C ALA A 42 16.03 -6.56 0.55
N MET A 43 15.15 -5.56 0.32
CA MET A 43 15.32 -4.61 -0.79
C MET A 43 16.62 -3.81 -0.66
N LEU A 44 16.96 -3.32 0.54
CA LEU A 44 18.19 -2.54 0.77
C LEU A 44 19.47 -3.36 0.56
N VAL A 45 19.45 -4.64 0.93
CA VAL A 45 20.62 -5.54 0.80
C VAL A 45 20.80 -6.04 -0.64
N THR A 46 19.75 -6.11 -1.45
CA THR A 46 19.79 -6.68 -2.80
C THR A 46 20.92 -6.08 -3.66
N LEU A 47 20.99 -4.75 -3.74
CA LEU A 47 21.94 -4.06 -4.63
C LEU A 47 23.42 -4.24 -4.20
N PRO A 48 23.80 -4.01 -2.92
CA PRO A 48 25.16 -4.28 -2.48
C PRO A 48 25.51 -5.77 -2.52
N LEU A 49 24.54 -6.67 -2.29
CA LEU A 49 24.76 -8.12 -2.39
C LEU A 49 25.09 -8.55 -3.83
N VAL A 50 24.35 -8.03 -4.82
CA VAL A 50 24.61 -8.30 -6.25
C VAL A 50 26.00 -7.81 -6.66
N GLN A 51 26.42 -6.66 -6.15
CA GLN A 51 27.78 -6.13 -6.39
C GLN A 51 28.85 -6.98 -5.71
N TRP A 52 28.60 -7.43 -4.47
CA TRP A 52 29.51 -8.31 -3.75
C TRP A 52 29.66 -9.68 -4.43
N LEU A 53 28.59 -10.20 -5.03
CA LEU A 53 28.61 -11.43 -5.83
C LEU A 53 29.32 -11.26 -7.20
N GLY A 54 29.75 -10.05 -7.55
CA GLY A 54 30.50 -9.78 -8.78
C GLY A 54 29.68 -9.97 -10.06
N VAL A 55 28.34 -9.92 -9.97
CA VAL A 55 27.47 -10.08 -11.14
C VAL A 55 27.66 -8.85 -12.06
N PRO A 56 28.09 -9.02 -13.32
CA PRO A 56 28.28 -7.90 -14.24
C PRO A 56 26.92 -7.26 -14.55
N LEU A 57 26.87 -5.92 -14.49
CA LEU A 57 25.66 -5.20 -14.83
C LEU A 57 25.39 -5.37 -16.34
N PRO A 58 24.17 -5.77 -16.74
CA PRO A 58 23.82 -5.87 -18.15
C PRO A 58 23.87 -4.51 -18.84
N ASP A 59 24.13 -4.52 -20.14
CA ASP A 59 24.16 -3.30 -20.95
C ASP A 59 22.92 -2.45 -20.71
N VAL A 60 23.11 -1.15 -20.52
CA VAL A 60 22.00 -0.25 -20.21
C VAL A 60 20.92 -0.20 -21.28
N ALA A 61 21.24 -0.58 -22.52
CA ALA A 61 20.28 -0.70 -23.60
C ALA A 61 19.27 -1.84 -23.39
N LEU A 62 19.65 -2.89 -22.65
CA LEU A 62 18.82 -4.06 -22.34
C LEU A 62 17.96 -3.85 -21.08
N LEU A 63 18.26 -2.82 -20.29
CA LEU A 63 17.49 -2.48 -19.11
C LEU A 63 16.10 -1.95 -19.48
N THR A 64 15.10 -2.24 -18.65
CA THR A 64 13.78 -1.62 -18.80
C THR A 64 13.87 -0.11 -18.59
N PRO A 65 12.93 0.69 -19.13
CA PRO A 65 13.01 2.15 -19.08
C PRO A 65 13.26 2.70 -17.67
N TYR A 66 12.62 2.14 -16.64
CA TYR A 66 12.85 2.54 -15.25
C TYR A 66 14.32 2.41 -14.83
N TRP A 67 14.95 1.27 -15.11
CA TRP A 67 16.36 1.03 -14.80
C TRP A 67 17.31 1.85 -15.67
N GLN A 68 16.92 2.16 -16.92
CA GLN A 68 17.64 3.13 -17.75
C GLN A 68 17.63 4.54 -17.13
N ALA A 69 16.51 4.96 -16.55
CA ALA A 69 16.41 6.26 -15.86
C ALA A 69 17.30 6.31 -14.61
N MET A 70 17.36 5.22 -13.82
CA MET A 70 18.27 5.09 -12.68
C MET A 70 19.75 5.14 -13.12
N ALA A 71 20.11 4.44 -14.20
CA ALA A 71 21.48 4.46 -14.74
C ALA A 71 21.87 5.83 -15.32
N ALA A 72 20.93 6.53 -15.95
CA ALA A 72 21.11 7.87 -16.48
C ALA A 72 21.33 8.93 -15.38
N GLN A 73 20.82 8.69 -14.16
CA GLN A 73 21.03 9.58 -13.01
C GLN A 73 22.49 9.68 -12.61
N GLY A 74 23.24 8.57 -12.63
CA GLY A 74 24.69 8.59 -12.39
C GLY A 74 25.50 9.33 -13.46
N ARG A 75 24.92 9.58 -14.64
CA ARG A 75 25.56 10.29 -15.76
C ARG A 75 25.13 11.75 -15.92
N GLY A 76 24.22 12.24 -15.08
CA GLY A 76 23.73 13.63 -15.15
C GLY A 76 22.77 13.92 -16.32
N GLU A 77 22.25 12.90 -17.03
CA GLU A 77 21.36 13.02 -18.20
C GLU A 77 19.92 13.41 -17.79
N THR A 78 19.74 14.59 -17.19
CA THR A 78 18.49 15.03 -16.56
C THR A 78 17.28 15.03 -17.53
N ALA A 79 17.49 15.40 -18.80
CA ALA A 79 16.43 15.41 -19.81
C ALA A 79 15.85 14.01 -20.08
N ARG A 80 16.72 12.99 -20.17
CA ARG A 80 16.34 11.60 -20.43
C ARG A 80 15.62 10.99 -19.22
N ILE A 81 16.11 11.27 -18.01
CA ILE A 81 15.47 10.85 -16.75
C ILE A 81 14.06 11.42 -16.66
N ARG A 82 13.89 12.71 -16.98
CA ARG A 82 12.58 13.37 -16.94
C ARG A 82 11.60 12.78 -17.97
N ALA A 83 12.06 12.50 -19.19
CA ALA A 83 11.22 11.92 -20.23
C ALA A 83 10.76 10.48 -19.89
N ILE A 84 11.68 9.63 -19.43
CA ILE A 84 11.35 8.25 -19.04
C ILE A 84 10.50 8.23 -17.78
N GLY A 85 10.86 9.06 -16.80
CA GLY A 85 10.13 9.21 -15.55
C GLY A 85 8.70 9.67 -15.78
N SER A 86 8.49 10.70 -16.62
CA SER A 86 7.15 11.24 -16.89
C SER A 86 6.27 10.25 -17.66
N ALA A 87 6.82 9.50 -18.63
CA ALA A 87 6.09 8.47 -19.35
C ALA A 87 5.66 7.32 -18.43
N THR A 88 6.57 6.86 -17.56
CA THR A 88 6.28 5.81 -16.58
C THR A 88 5.21 6.29 -15.60
N PHE A 89 5.37 7.50 -15.05
CA PHE A 89 4.40 8.09 -14.14
C PHE A 89 3.02 8.24 -14.79
N ALA A 90 2.96 8.76 -16.02
CA ALA A 90 1.72 8.92 -16.77
C ALA A 90 1.02 7.57 -17.02
N SER A 91 1.77 6.52 -17.37
CA SER A 91 1.20 5.17 -17.55
C SER A 91 0.59 4.62 -16.26
N VAL A 92 1.26 4.80 -15.12
CA VAL A 92 0.78 4.35 -13.80
C VAL A 92 -0.47 5.14 -13.39
N THR A 93 -0.45 6.47 -13.54
CA THR A 93 -1.61 7.31 -13.27
C THR A 93 -2.80 6.95 -14.17
N ALA A 94 -2.56 6.68 -15.46
CA ALA A 94 -3.60 6.25 -16.38
C ALA A 94 -4.21 4.90 -15.98
N TRP A 95 -3.38 3.93 -15.60
CA TRP A 95 -3.88 2.63 -15.11
C TRP A 95 -4.67 2.78 -13.80
N MET A 96 -4.19 3.62 -12.87
CA MET A 96 -4.91 3.90 -11.62
C MET A 96 -6.25 4.62 -11.86
N LEU A 97 -6.34 5.48 -12.86
CA LEU A 97 -7.61 6.07 -13.32
C LEU A 97 -8.57 4.99 -13.77
N VAL A 98 -8.12 4.09 -14.65
CA VAL A 98 -8.95 2.97 -15.13
C VAL A 98 -9.44 2.12 -13.96
N ALA A 99 -8.55 1.71 -13.06
CA ALA A 99 -8.91 0.94 -11.87
C ALA A 99 -9.92 1.69 -10.99
N THR A 100 -9.75 3.01 -10.81
CA THR A 100 -10.66 3.85 -10.03
C THR A 100 -12.04 3.94 -10.69
N VAL A 101 -12.10 4.11 -12.01
CA VAL A 101 -13.37 4.12 -12.75
C VAL A 101 -14.05 2.76 -12.63
N LEU A 102 -13.34 1.66 -12.81
CA LEU A 102 -13.89 0.32 -12.65
C LEU A 102 -14.40 0.09 -11.21
N LEU A 103 -13.66 0.48 -10.19
CA LEU A 103 -14.10 0.38 -8.80
C LEU A 103 -15.30 1.28 -8.51
N ALA A 104 -15.38 2.46 -9.11
CA ALA A 104 -16.54 3.34 -8.96
C ALA A 104 -17.80 2.74 -9.61
N LEU A 105 -17.66 2.05 -10.74
CA LEU A 105 -18.78 1.45 -11.48
C LEU A 105 -19.21 0.09 -10.91
N PHE A 106 -18.25 -0.74 -10.50
CA PHE A 106 -18.49 -2.14 -10.15
C PHE A 106 -18.20 -2.47 -8.68
N GLY A 107 -17.41 -1.65 -7.99
CA GLY A 107 -16.98 -1.94 -6.62
C GLY A 107 -18.14 -2.10 -5.64
N ARG A 108 -19.18 -1.27 -5.79
CA ARG A 108 -20.41 -1.41 -5.00
C ARG A 108 -21.11 -2.75 -5.23
N ARG A 109 -21.22 -3.21 -6.49
CA ARG A 109 -21.87 -4.48 -6.83
C ARG A 109 -21.11 -5.69 -6.30
N ILE A 110 -19.77 -5.63 -6.32
CA ILE A 110 -18.92 -6.68 -5.76
C ILE A 110 -19.08 -6.74 -4.23
N ALA A 111 -19.14 -5.59 -3.57
CA ALA A 111 -19.34 -5.51 -2.13
C ALA A 111 -20.73 -6.05 -1.70
N GLU A 112 -21.79 -5.63 -2.40
CA GLU A 112 -23.16 -6.12 -2.15
C GLU A 112 -23.28 -7.63 -2.39
N ALA A 113 -22.51 -8.22 -3.31
CA ALA A 113 -22.46 -9.66 -3.51
C ALA A 113 -21.75 -10.43 -2.38
N MET A 114 -20.96 -9.75 -1.54
CA MET A 114 -20.18 -10.35 -0.44
C MET A 114 -20.82 -10.10 0.94
N SER A 115 -21.53 -8.99 1.12
CA SER A 115 -22.13 -8.61 2.41
C SER A 115 -23.35 -7.71 2.23
N ASP A 116 -24.39 -7.92 3.04
CA ASP A 116 -25.62 -7.12 3.04
C ASP A 116 -25.48 -5.73 3.68
N ASP A 117 -24.34 -5.41 4.32
CA ASP A 117 -24.09 -4.10 4.93
C ASP A 117 -23.43 -3.13 3.93
N PRO A 118 -24.15 -2.13 3.40
CA PRO A 118 -23.61 -1.17 2.44
C PRO A 118 -22.62 -0.18 3.06
N GLN A 119 -22.50 -0.08 4.40
CA GLN A 119 -21.51 0.79 5.03
C GLN A 119 -20.12 0.16 5.14
N ASP A 120 -20.00 -1.16 5.05
CA ASP A 120 -18.74 -1.83 5.39
C ASP A 120 -17.65 -1.61 4.33
N TYR A 121 -18.03 -1.49 3.05
CA TYR A 121 -17.06 -1.28 1.95
C TYR A 121 -16.65 0.17 1.72
N ARG A 122 -17.49 1.16 2.08
CA ARG A 122 -17.26 2.58 1.74
C ARG A 122 -16.01 3.13 2.43
N TRP A 123 -15.76 2.69 3.66
CA TRP A 123 -14.61 3.16 4.42
C TRP A 123 -13.27 2.63 3.87
N PRO A 124 -13.06 1.31 3.68
CA PRO A 124 -11.83 0.80 3.06
C PRO A 124 -11.55 1.42 1.69
N VAL A 125 -12.56 1.56 0.83
CA VAL A 125 -12.42 2.18 -0.50
C VAL A 125 -12.05 3.66 -0.40
N GLY A 126 -12.67 4.41 0.51
CA GLY A 126 -12.33 5.82 0.72
C GLY A 126 -10.90 6.02 1.20
N VAL A 127 -10.43 5.17 2.12
CA VAL A 127 -9.06 5.23 2.65
C VAL A 127 -8.02 4.91 1.57
N THR A 128 -8.26 3.89 0.74
CA THR A 128 -7.34 3.55 -0.35
C THR A 128 -7.32 4.64 -1.41
N LEU A 129 -8.48 5.17 -1.82
CA LEU A 129 -8.53 6.31 -2.74
C LEU A 129 -7.76 7.50 -2.18
N LEU A 130 -8.02 7.92 -0.94
CA LEU A 130 -7.32 9.02 -0.29
C LEU A 130 -5.80 8.82 -0.28
N SER A 131 -5.36 7.66 0.17
CA SER A 131 -3.94 7.37 0.38
C SER A 131 -3.18 7.27 -0.93
N TYR A 132 -3.79 6.70 -1.97
CA TYR A 132 -3.14 6.52 -3.27
C TYR A 132 -3.20 7.81 -4.10
N TRP A 133 -4.34 8.52 -4.09
CA TRP A 133 -4.54 9.70 -4.93
C TRP A 133 -4.04 10.99 -4.32
N LEU A 134 -4.29 11.26 -3.03
CA LEU A 134 -3.92 12.55 -2.43
C LEU A 134 -2.52 12.53 -1.79
N LEU A 135 -1.99 11.34 -1.48
CA LEU A 135 -0.69 11.22 -0.84
C LEU A 135 0.33 10.53 -1.73
N ALA A 136 0.10 9.27 -2.12
CA ALA A 136 1.10 8.50 -2.85
C ALA A 136 1.49 9.17 -4.18
N LEU A 137 0.51 9.52 -5.02
CA LEU A 137 0.79 10.13 -6.33
C LEU A 137 1.45 11.52 -6.21
N PRO A 138 0.93 12.49 -5.43
CA PRO A 138 1.57 13.80 -5.29
C PRO A 138 2.96 13.73 -4.66
N MET A 139 3.14 12.92 -3.60
CA MET A 139 4.46 12.74 -2.99
C MET A 139 5.44 12.09 -3.96
N SER A 140 5.00 11.07 -4.71
CA SER A 140 5.83 10.40 -5.71
C SER A 140 6.27 11.36 -6.80
N TYR A 141 5.35 12.20 -7.31
CA TYR A 141 5.66 13.21 -8.32
C TYR A 141 6.65 14.26 -7.77
N TRP A 142 6.37 14.79 -6.59
CA TRP A 142 7.21 15.82 -6.00
C TRP A 142 8.62 15.29 -5.73
N LEU A 143 8.75 14.14 -5.06
CA LEU A 143 10.05 13.53 -4.76
C LEU A 143 10.78 13.10 -6.03
N ALA A 144 10.09 12.61 -7.06
CA ALA A 144 10.77 12.11 -8.25
C ALA A 144 11.33 13.20 -9.17
N PHE A 145 10.66 14.35 -9.26
CA PHE A 145 11.02 15.40 -10.22
C PHE A 145 11.60 16.67 -9.58
N HIS A 146 11.32 16.92 -8.30
CA HIS A 146 11.75 18.13 -7.59
C HIS A 146 12.80 17.88 -6.51
N SER A 147 13.13 16.62 -6.21
CA SER A 147 14.17 16.26 -5.25
C SER A 147 15.35 15.55 -5.92
N ALA A 148 16.48 15.45 -5.21
CA ALA A 148 17.67 14.73 -5.67
C ALA A 148 17.46 13.21 -5.77
N LEU A 149 16.34 12.67 -5.27
CA LEU A 149 16.06 11.24 -5.27
C LEU A 149 15.78 10.68 -6.67
N GLY A 150 15.34 11.49 -7.64
CA GLY A 150 15.06 11.02 -9.00
C GLY A 150 14.04 9.87 -9.03
N PRO A 151 14.20 8.83 -9.85
CA PRO A 151 13.26 7.70 -9.93
C PRO A 151 13.05 6.94 -8.60
N VAL A 152 13.96 7.06 -7.63
CA VAL A 152 13.78 6.49 -6.29
C VAL A 152 12.64 7.20 -5.54
N GLY A 153 12.44 8.49 -5.79
CA GLY A 153 11.39 9.29 -5.16
C GLY A 153 9.97 8.75 -5.38
N VAL A 154 9.74 8.04 -6.49
CA VAL A 154 8.46 7.36 -6.76
C VAL A 154 8.15 6.31 -5.70
N TRP A 155 9.14 5.49 -5.35
CA TRP A 155 8.96 4.43 -4.36
C TRP A 155 8.76 4.98 -2.95
N VAL A 156 9.45 6.07 -2.62
CA VAL A 156 9.30 6.74 -1.32
C VAL A 156 7.88 7.31 -1.18
N GLY A 157 7.39 8.02 -2.19
CA GLY A 157 6.02 8.54 -2.19
C GLY A 157 4.97 7.43 -2.07
N PHE A 158 5.16 6.32 -2.80
CA PHE A 158 4.30 5.15 -2.70
C PHE A 158 4.30 4.52 -1.31
N ALA A 159 5.48 4.36 -0.70
CA ALA A 159 5.62 3.84 0.66
C ALA A 159 4.90 4.73 1.69
N CYS A 160 4.97 6.06 1.55
CA CYS A 160 4.22 6.98 2.41
C CYS A 160 2.70 6.78 2.31
N GLY A 161 2.16 6.60 1.11
CA GLY A 161 0.72 6.32 0.93
C GLY A 161 0.30 4.97 1.52
N LEU A 162 1.14 3.93 1.37
CA LEU A 162 0.91 2.63 2.01
C LEU A 162 0.94 2.75 3.54
N ALA A 163 1.88 3.53 4.10
CA ALA A 163 1.96 3.76 5.53
C ALA A 163 0.68 4.43 6.07
N VAL A 164 0.14 5.42 5.35
CA VAL A 164 -1.14 6.04 5.73
C VAL A 164 -2.30 5.05 5.66
N SER A 165 -2.37 4.23 4.60
CA SER A 165 -3.39 3.18 4.49
C SER A 165 -3.29 2.16 5.64
N ALA A 166 -2.06 1.75 5.97
CA ALA A 166 -1.77 0.78 7.03
C ALA A 166 -2.17 1.29 8.42
N VAL A 167 -2.21 2.61 8.62
CA VAL A 167 -2.70 3.22 9.86
C VAL A 167 -4.22 3.42 9.83
N LEU A 168 -4.76 4.03 8.76
CA LEU A 168 -6.18 4.43 8.69
C LEU A 168 -7.16 3.27 8.63
N LEU A 169 -6.81 2.18 7.94
CA LEU A 169 -7.67 0.99 7.82
C LEU A 169 -7.96 0.34 9.19
N PRO A 170 -6.95 -0.06 9.99
CA PRO A 170 -7.20 -0.64 11.30
C PRO A 170 -7.66 0.39 12.34
N TRP A 171 -7.35 1.68 12.18
CA TRP A 171 -7.73 2.72 13.15
C TRP A 171 -9.25 2.81 13.38
N ARG A 172 -10.07 2.78 12.32
CA ARG A 172 -11.54 2.79 12.47
C ARG A 172 -12.01 1.59 13.29
N PHE A 173 -11.46 0.41 13.00
CA PHE A 173 -11.83 -0.83 13.67
C PHE A 173 -11.59 -0.74 15.18
N TYR A 174 -10.40 -0.29 15.59
CA TYR A 174 -10.08 -0.13 17.00
C TYR A 174 -10.91 0.97 17.70
N ARG A 175 -11.31 2.03 16.99
CA ARG A 175 -12.18 3.07 17.56
C ARG A 175 -13.61 2.60 17.79
N LEU A 176 -14.15 1.76 16.92
CA LEU A 176 -15.53 1.27 17.05
C LEU A 176 -15.65 0.23 18.18
N GLN A 177 -14.62 -0.60 18.38
CA GLN A 177 -14.59 -1.57 19.50
C GLN A 177 -14.38 -0.93 20.88
N ALA A 178 -13.83 0.28 20.95
CA ALA A 178 -13.59 1.00 22.20
C ALA A 178 -14.84 1.65 22.81
N ARG A 179 -16.04 1.46 22.23
CA ARG A 179 -17.29 1.88 22.85
C ARG A 179 -17.67 0.87 23.93
N PRO A 180 -17.62 1.24 25.22
CA PRO A 180 -17.93 0.30 26.29
C PRO A 180 -19.41 -0.11 26.19
N LEU A 181 -19.65 -1.41 26.38
CA LEU A 181 -20.97 -2.08 26.43
C LEU A 181 -21.86 -1.59 27.59
N THR A 182 -21.57 -0.43 28.19
CA THR A 182 -22.29 0.14 29.33
C THR A 182 -23.76 0.44 29.01
N ALA A 183 -24.14 0.51 27.74
CA ALA A 183 -25.53 0.70 27.31
C ALA A 183 -26.37 -0.61 27.30
N ALA A 184 -25.73 -1.79 27.28
CA ALA A 184 -26.44 -3.08 27.22
C ALA A 184 -26.81 -3.65 28.59
N LEU A 185 -26.26 -3.10 29.69
CA LEU A 185 -26.52 -3.53 31.07
C LEU A 185 -27.47 -2.59 31.84
N VAL A 186 -28.08 -1.60 31.16
CA VAL A 186 -28.96 -0.57 31.78
C VAL A 186 -30.36 -0.58 31.14
N GLN A 187 -30.81 -1.73 30.63
CA GLN A 187 -32.22 -1.93 30.29
C GLN A 187 -32.85 -2.80 31.39
N PRO A 188 -33.71 -2.24 32.26
CA PRO A 188 -34.39 -2.99 33.33
C PRO A 188 -35.48 -3.93 32.79
#